data_AF-A0A061GN13-F1
#
_entry.id   AF-A0A061GN13-F1
#
_cell.length_a   1.000
_cell.length_b   1.000
_cell.length_c   1.000
_cell.angle_alpha   90.00
_cell.angle_beta   90.00
_cell.angle_gamma   90.00
#
_symmetry.space_group_name_H-M   'P 1'
#
loop_
_entity.id
_entity.type
_entity.pdbx_description
1 polymer ?
#
loop_
_entity_poly.entity_id
_entity_poly.type
_entity_poly.pdbx_seq_one_letter_code
_entity_poly.pdbx_strand_id
1 'polypeptide(L)'
;MGKIQEFGHWQDNEWKWEIMLRRRVFGWEEEQWKKFTAMVNDYHLSAEIHNTVIWKGTPSGDFSVKEFCRHQLDNDSGGRSTWRQVWTNLAPLKVEMFVWQIRHGRAAVKAKLMRGG
;
A
#
# COMPACT_ATOMS: atom_id res chain seq x y z
N MET A 1 -13.60 -4.43 -5.47
CA MET A 1 -13.72 -4.01 -4.06
C MET A 1 -14.70 -2.85 -4.00
N GLY A 2 -15.56 -2.80 -2.98
CA GLY A 2 -16.48 -1.67 -2.79
C GLY A 2 -15.74 -0.43 -2.26
N LYS A 3 -16.30 0.76 -2.50
CA LYS A 3 -15.75 2.02 -1.98
C LYS A 3 -16.20 2.23 -0.53
N ILE A 4 -15.40 2.91 0.29
CA ILE A 4 -15.74 3.22 1.70
C ILE A 4 -17.13 3.86 1.83
N GLN A 5 -17.48 4.75 0.89
CA GLN A 5 -18.78 5.42 0.83
C GLN A 5 -20.00 4.48 0.72
N GLU A 6 -19.80 3.20 0.37
CA GLU A 6 -20.88 2.19 0.27
C GLU A 6 -21.16 1.50 1.61
N PHE A 7 -20.37 1.79 2.65
CA PHE A 7 -20.36 1.06 3.92
C PHE A 7 -20.64 1.96 5.13
N GLY A 8 -21.27 3.11 4.93
CA GLY A 8 -21.54 4.07 5.99
C GLY A 8 -21.99 5.42 5.46
N HIS A 9 -22.13 6.37 6.36
CA HIS A 9 -22.52 7.73 6.05
C HIS A 9 -21.91 8.73 7.04
N TRP A 10 -21.84 10.00 6.65
CA TRP A 10 -21.41 11.08 7.55
C TRP A 10 -22.59 11.54 8.41
N GLN A 11 -22.36 11.63 9.72
CA GLN A 11 -23.30 12.18 10.69
C GLN A 11 -22.51 13.06 11.68
N ASP A 12 -22.88 14.33 11.81
CA ASP A 12 -22.25 15.29 12.73
C ASP A 12 -20.71 15.39 12.59
N ASN A 13 -20.22 15.39 11.34
CA ASN A 13 -18.79 15.40 10.99
C ASN A 13 -18.00 14.15 11.43
N GLU A 14 -18.70 13.09 11.81
CA GLU A 14 -18.14 11.77 12.10
C GLU A 14 -18.61 10.75 11.06
N TRP A 15 -17.73 9.85 10.66
CA TRP A 15 -18.12 8.72 9.82
C TRP A 15 -18.78 7.63 10.67
N LYS A 16 -20.01 7.26 10.31
CA LYS A 16 -20.74 6.14 10.92
C LYS A 16 -20.70 4.94 9.98
N TRP A 17 -20.14 3.84 10.46
CA TRP A 17 -20.08 2.59 9.72
C TRP A 17 -21.44 1.88 9.71
N GLU A 18 -21.88 1.50 8.52
CA GLU A 18 -23.12 0.76 8.27
C GLU A 18 -22.85 -0.37 7.28
N ILE A 19 -22.21 -1.43 7.78
CA ILE A 19 -21.72 -2.53 6.95
C ILE A 19 -22.79 -3.60 6.83
N MET A 20 -23.46 -3.64 5.67
CA MET A 20 -24.43 -4.69 5.35
C MET A 20 -23.76 -5.89 4.68
N LEU A 21 -23.76 -7.03 5.37
CA LEU A 21 -23.32 -8.29 4.80
C LEU A 21 -24.41 -8.90 3.91
N ARG A 22 -24.00 -9.57 2.82
CA ARG A 22 -24.91 -10.30 1.92
C ARG A 22 -25.66 -11.45 2.60
N ARG A 23 -25.12 -11.95 3.72
CA ARG A 23 -25.71 -13.01 4.54
C ARG A 23 -25.61 -12.64 6.02
N ARG A 24 -26.43 -13.29 6.84
CA ARG A 24 -26.31 -13.16 8.30
C ARG A 24 -24.99 -13.76 8.78
N VAL A 25 -24.49 -13.17 9.87
CA VAL A 25 -23.33 -13.68 10.63
C VAL A 25 -23.77 -14.99 11.29
N PHE A 26 -23.00 -16.06 11.10
CA PHE A 26 -23.24 -17.31 11.83
C PHE A 26 -22.75 -17.19 13.27
N GLY A 27 -23.28 -18.04 14.17
CA GLY A 27 -22.89 -17.99 15.59
C GLY A 27 -21.37 -18.07 15.82
N TRP A 28 -20.65 -18.86 15.03
CA TRP A 28 -19.19 -18.98 15.12
C TRP A 28 -18.43 -17.76 14.55
N GLU A 29 -19.10 -16.87 13.83
CA GLU A 29 -18.51 -15.64 13.27
C GLU A 29 -18.81 -14.42 14.14
N GLU A 30 -19.69 -14.51 15.15
CA GLU A 30 -20.09 -13.38 15.98
C GLU A 30 -18.91 -12.69 16.67
N GLU A 31 -17.98 -13.47 17.22
CA GLU A 31 -16.79 -12.92 17.87
C GLU A 31 -15.88 -12.20 16.86
N GLN A 32 -15.73 -12.77 15.66
CA GLN A 32 -14.94 -12.16 14.58
C GLN A 32 -15.59 -10.85 14.11
N TRP A 33 -16.92 -10.85 13.97
CA TRP A 33 -17.69 -9.68 13.61
C TRP A 33 -17.61 -8.57 14.65
N LYS A 34 -17.67 -8.92 15.95
CA LYS A 34 -17.47 -7.96 17.05
C LYS A 34 -16.07 -7.34 17.01
N LYS A 35 -15.03 -8.16 16.83
CA LYS A 35 -13.63 -7.68 16.72
C LYS A 35 -13.45 -6.76 15.52
N PHE A 36 -14.01 -7.14 14.37
CA PHE A 36 -13.97 -6.34 13.15
C PHE A 36 -14.68 -5.00 13.32
N THR A 37 -15.91 -5.02 13.85
CA THR A 37 -16.71 -3.79 14.07
C THR A 37 -16.02 -2.86 15.05
N ALA A 38 -15.46 -3.38 16.15
CA ALA A 38 -14.69 -2.60 17.11
C ALA A 38 -13.44 -1.97 16.47
N MET A 39 -12.68 -2.75 15.70
CA MET A 39 -11.50 -2.27 14.97
C MET A 39 -11.87 -1.13 14.02
N VAL A 40 -12.91 -1.31 13.23
CA VAL A 40 -13.30 -0.34 12.19
C VAL A 40 -13.84 0.96 12.83
N ASN A 41 -14.56 0.87 13.95
CA ASN A 41 -15.04 2.03 14.69
C ASN A 41 -13.93 2.83 15.40
N ASP A 42 -12.77 2.22 15.67
CA ASP A 42 -11.62 2.93 16.25
C ASP A 42 -11.01 3.93 15.26
N TYR A 43 -11.17 3.69 13.95
CA TYR A 43 -10.69 4.58 12.91
C TYR A 43 -11.66 5.72 12.64
N HIS A 44 -11.19 6.95 12.91
CA HIS A 44 -11.90 8.17 12.58
C HIS A 44 -11.49 8.65 11.19
N LEU A 45 -12.41 8.56 10.22
CA LEU A 45 -12.22 9.21 8.93
C LEU A 45 -12.34 10.71 9.11
N SER A 46 -11.53 11.47 8.36
CA SER A 46 -11.64 12.92 8.28
C SER A 46 -12.10 13.32 6.89
N ALA A 47 -13.19 14.09 6.81
CA ALA A 47 -13.69 14.64 5.55
C ALA A 47 -12.75 15.73 5.00
N GLU A 48 -11.94 16.35 5.86
CA GLU A 48 -11.01 17.42 5.51
C GLU A 48 -9.70 16.86 4.92
N ILE A 49 -9.34 15.61 5.26
CA ILE A 49 -8.12 14.96 4.77
C ILE A 49 -8.42 14.26 3.46
N HIS A 50 -7.84 14.78 2.37
CA HIS A 50 -7.90 14.07 1.09
C HIS A 50 -7.11 12.75 1.16
N ASN A 51 -7.64 11.69 0.55
CA ASN A 51 -6.93 10.41 0.45
C ASN A 51 -5.69 10.59 -0.43
N THR A 52 -4.52 10.75 0.18
CA THR A 52 -3.25 10.88 -0.53
C THR A 52 -2.42 9.60 -0.38
N VAL A 53 -1.89 9.10 -1.49
CA VAL A 53 -0.85 8.07 -1.47
C VAL A 53 0.50 8.78 -1.35
N ILE A 54 1.17 8.61 -0.21
CA ILE A 54 2.50 9.19 0.03
C ILE A 54 3.59 8.12 -0.07
N TRP A 55 4.64 8.43 -0.82
CA TRP A 55 5.84 7.62 -0.94
C TRP A 55 6.79 7.88 0.24
N LYS A 56 6.99 6.87 1.09
CA LYS A 56 7.84 6.97 2.28
C LYS A 56 9.34 7.11 1.99
N GLY A 57 9.77 6.87 0.75
CA GLY A 57 11.19 6.96 0.38
C GLY A 57 11.67 8.39 0.11
N THR A 58 10.81 9.39 0.25
CA THR A 58 11.16 10.81 0.06
C THR A 58 10.48 11.68 1.12
N PRO A 59 11.14 12.72 1.65
CA PRO A 59 10.52 13.63 2.61
C PRO A 59 9.29 14.38 2.07
N SER A 60 9.21 14.63 0.75
CA SER A 60 8.05 15.29 0.13
C SER A 60 6.83 14.38 -0.02
N GLY A 61 7.01 13.06 0.13
CA GLY A 61 5.96 12.08 -0.16
C GLY A 61 5.77 11.78 -1.65
N ASP A 62 6.55 12.37 -2.55
CA ASP A 62 6.44 12.11 -3.99
C ASP A 62 7.26 10.90 -4.44
N PHE A 63 6.70 10.13 -5.37
CA PHE A 63 7.47 9.04 -5.95
C PHE A 63 8.57 9.56 -6.89
N SER A 64 9.81 9.16 -6.63
CA SER A 64 10.94 9.38 -7.54
C SER A 64 11.63 8.05 -7.86
N VAL A 65 11.76 7.75 -9.15
CA VAL A 65 12.47 6.55 -9.63
C VAL A 65 13.92 6.56 -9.17
N LYS A 66 14.56 7.73 -9.14
CA LYS A 66 15.95 7.90 -8.68
C LYS A 66 16.11 7.49 -7.22
N GLU A 67 15.23 8.02 -6.37
CA GLU A 67 15.24 7.75 -4.93
C GLU A 67 14.87 6.29 -4.62
N PHE A 68 13.90 5.74 -5.35
CA PHE A 68 13.58 4.32 -5.29
C PHE A 68 14.79 3.45 -5.64
N CYS A 69 15.46 3.72 -6.76
CA CYS A 69 16.64 2.95 -7.17
C CYS A 69 17.77 3.05 -6.15
N ARG A 70 18.05 4.26 -5.65
CA ARG A 70 19.05 4.49 -4.60
C ARG A 70 18.76 3.64 -3.37
N HIS A 71 17.53 3.70 -2.86
CA HIS A 71 17.12 2.92 -1.70
C HIS A 71 17.21 1.40 -1.90
N GLN A 72 16.88 0.89 -3.10
CA GLN A 72 17.02 -0.55 -3.39
C GLN A 72 18.49 -1.00 -3.53
N LEU A 73 19.38 -0.11 -3.95
CA LEU A 73 20.82 -0.41 -4.09
C LEU A 73 21.56 -0.30 -2.75
N ASP A 74 21.16 0.63 -1.88
CA ASP A 74 21.79 0.85 -0.56
C ASP A 74 21.41 -0.24 0.46
N ASN A 75 20.25 -0.88 0.31
CA ASN A 75 19.75 -1.94 1.19
C ASN A 75 20.35 -3.34 0.91
N ASP A 76 21.44 -3.43 0.15
CA ASP A 76 22.14 -4.68 -0.18
C ASP A 76 22.96 -5.25 1.00
N SER A 77 22.47 -5.08 2.24
CA SER A 77 23.08 -5.62 3.45
C SER A 77 22.57 -7.04 3.73
N GLY A 78 22.91 -8.01 2.87
CA GLY A 78 22.95 -9.45 3.17
C GLY A 78 21.68 -10.13 3.73
N GLY A 79 20.54 -9.44 3.78
CA GLY A 79 19.30 -9.93 4.39
C GLY A 79 18.44 -10.68 3.37
N ARG A 80 17.98 -11.89 3.76
CA ARG A 80 17.13 -12.82 3.00
C ARG A 80 16.35 -12.16 1.85
N SER A 81 16.82 -12.42 0.62
CA SER A 81 16.21 -12.00 -0.64
C SER A 81 14.70 -12.23 -0.63
N THR A 82 13.95 -11.14 -0.52
CA THR A 82 12.49 -11.16 -0.56
C THR A 82 12.00 -11.06 -2.00
N TRP A 83 12.54 -11.90 -2.89
CA TRP A 83 12.14 -11.95 -4.32
C TRP A 83 10.65 -12.21 -4.49
N ARG A 84 10.01 -12.89 -3.52
CA ARG A 84 8.55 -13.06 -3.48
C ARG A 84 7.77 -11.74 -3.43
N GLN A 85 8.37 -10.66 -2.93
CA GLN A 85 7.73 -9.34 -2.93
C GLN A 85 7.75 -8.67 -4.31
N VAL A 86 8.63 -9.08 -5.21
CA VAL A 86 8.70 -8.49 -6.57
C VAL A 86 7.55 -9.00 -7.43
N TRP A 87 7.19 -10.27 -7.31
CA TRP A 87 6.16 -10.94 -8.11
C TRP A 87 4.83 -11.02 -7.36
N THR A 88 4.26 -9.86 -7.02
CA THR A 88 3.02 -9.78 -6.23
C THR A 88 1.79 -9.48 -7.09
N ASN A 89 1.95 -9.28 -8.40
CA ASN A 89 0.91 -8.86 -9.33
C ASN A 89 0.24 -7.53 -8.93
N LEU A 90 0.94 -6.70 -8.15
CA LEU A 90 0.47 -5.37 -7.74
C LEU A 90 0.88 -4.28 -8.73
N ALA A 91 1.81 -4.59 -9.65
CA ALA A 91 2.26 -3.70 -10.70
C ALA A 91 2.29 -4.44 -12.05
N PRO A 92 2.25 -3.73 -13.18
CA PRO A 92 2.46 -4.36 -14.49
C PRO A 92 3.78 -5.13 -14.53
N LEU A 93 3.81 -6.27 -15.24
CA LEU A 93 4.99 -7.15 -15.34
C LEU A 93 6.29 -6.41 -15.69
N LYS A 94 6.21 -5.37 -16.53
CA LYS A 94 7.37 -4.53 -16.89
C LYS A 94 7.99 -3.83 -15.67
N VAL A 95 7.18 -3.39 -14.72
CA VAL A 95 7.62 -2.76 -13.47
C VAL A 95 8.25 -3.80 -12.54
N GLU A 96 7.63 -4.97 -12.40
CA GLU A 96 8.18 -6.06 -11.59
C GLU A 96 9.54 -6.54 -12.12
N MET A 97 9.65 -6.73 -13.44
CA MET A 97 10.91 -7.06 -14.13
C MET A 97 12.00 -5.99 -13.89
N PHE A 98 11.63 -4.71 -13.90
CA PHE A 98 12.55 -3.61 -13.64
C PHE A 98 13.08 -3.63 -12.19
N VAL A 99 12.19 -3.83 -11.20
CA VAL A 99 12.59 -3.95 -9.78
C VAL A 99 13.50 -5.16 -9.57
N TRP A 100 13.19 -6.29 -10.20
CA TRP A 100 14.04 -7.47 -10.18
C TRP A 100 15.45 -7.17 -10.73
N GLN A 101 15.54 -6.48 -11.87
CA GLN A 101 16.83 -6.09 -12.46
C GLN A 101 17.64 -5.16 -11.56
N ILE A 102 17.00 -4.19 -10.90
CA ILE A 102 17.68 -3.27 -9.96
C ILE A 102 18.28 -4.05 -8.79
N ARG A 103 17.50 -4.92 -8.14
CA ARG A 103 17.96 -5.70 -6.98
C ARG A 103 19.09 -6.67 -7.31
N HIS A 104 19.13 -7.19 -8.52
CA HIS A 104 20.22 -8.06 -8.96
C HIS A 104 21.46 -7.30 -9.46
N GLY A 105 21.48 -5.96 -9.37
CA GLY A 105 22.56 -5.14 -9.93
C GLY A 105 22.68 -5.23 -11.46
N ARG A 106 21.66 -5.78 -12.13
CA ARG A 106 21.62 -6.10 -13.56
C ARG A 106 20.89 -5.07 -14.40
N ALA A 107 20.42 -3.97 -13.81
CA ALA A 107 19.94 -2.83 -14.57
C ALA A 107 21.12 -2.25 -15.37
N ALA A 108 21.19 -2.55 -16.68
CA ALA A 108 22.16 -1.99 -17.62
C ALA A 108 22.16 -0.44 -17.64
N VAL A 109 21.12 0.17 -17.05
CA VAL A 109 20.91 1.61 -16.90
C VAL A 109 21.58 2.18 -15.63
N LYS A 110 22.26 1.38 -14.81
CA LYS A 110 22.94 1.85 -13.57
C LYS A 110 23.83 3.06 -13.82
N ALA A 111 24.56 3.09 -14.94
CA ALA A 111 25.42 4.21 -15.31
C ALA A 111 24.68 5.41 -15.95
N LYS A 112 23.49 5.20 -16.54
CA LYS A 112 22.73 6.24 -17.26
C LYS A 112 21.77 6.99 -16.35
N LEU A 113 21.15 6.30 -15.38
CA LEU A 113 20.22 6.87 -14.39
C LEU A 113 20.95 7.70 -13.31
N MET A 114 22.21 7.37 -12.99
CA MET A 114 23.02 8.13 -12.03
C MET A 114 23.64 9.40 -12.64
N ARG A 115 23.68 9.52 -13.98
CA ARG A 115 24.48 10.52 -14.70
C ARG A 115 23.67 11.49 -15.57
N GLY A 116 22.41 11.18 -15.87
CA GLY A 116 21.51 12.05 -16.62
C GLY A 116 20.32 12.47 -15.76
N GLY A 117 20.42 13.66 -15.17
CA GLY A 117 19.42 14.29 -14.30
C GLY A 117 20.06 15.37 -13.47
#